data_AF-A0A3M4VFE7-F1
#
_entry.id   AF-A0A3M4VFE7-F1
#
_cell.length_a   1.000
_cell.length_b   1.000
_cell.length_c   1.000
_cell.angle_alpha   90.00
_cell.angle_beta   90.00
_cell.angle_gamma   90.00
#
_symmetry.space_group_name_H-M   'P 1'
#
loop_
_entity.id
_entity.type
_entity.pdbx_description
1 polymer ?
#
loop_
_entity_poly.entity_id
_entity_poly.type
_entity_poly.pdbx_seq_one_letter_code
_entity_poly.pdbx_strand_id
1 'polypeptide(L)'
;SVYPERIYCVQYDESDLHFIQRLCEEEGIHYHFQHSRTAHKLVFGDDQTVFPKLTPVAYQQDSGLVANDPVIKRFDLRLETRTSRTTRRDYDFEKPRLTLESENRGDALPDLEDYDYPGRFVDRERGKHLAKRALERHRSDYQLAEGKSDQPLLVSGHFLALTQHPKA
;
A
#
# COMPACT_ATOMS: atom_id res chain seq x y z
N SER A 1 14.23 -4.13 6.78
CA SER A 1 14.92 -3.35 5.72
C SER A 1 15.89 -2.36 6.32
N VAL A 2 16.85 -1.84 5.54
CA VAL A 2 17.72 -0.72 5.95
C VAL A 2 17.27 0.53 5.20
N TYR A 3 16.80 1.55 5.91
CA TYR A 3 16.41 2.84 5.31
C TYR A 3 17.61 3.79 5.32
N PRO A 4 17.92 4.45 4.20
CA PRO A 4 19.03 5.38 4.16
C PRO A 4 18.76 6.60 5.03
N GLU A 5 19.81 7.10 5.69
CA GLU A 5 19.74 8.36 6.41
C GLU A 5 19.48 9.51 5.43
N ARG A 6 18.59 10.43 5.81
CA ARG A 6 18.29 11.62 5.03
C ARG A 6 19.26 12.73 5.44
N ILE A 7 20.12 13.14 4.51
CA ILE A 7 21.08 14.25 4.72
C ILE A 7 20.33 15.55 5.05
N TYR A 8 19.13 15.73 4.49
CA TYR A 8 18.27 16.88 4.75
C TYR A 8 16.79 16.49 4.65
N CYS A 9 15.98 16.89 5.63
CA CYS A 9 14.55 16.64 5.66
C CYS A 9 13.84 17.78 6.41
N VAL A 10 12.77 18.31 5.84
CA VAL A 10 12.03 19.46 6.39
C VAL A 10 10.55 19.11 6.44
N GLN A 11 9.91 19.53 7.53
CA GLN A 11 8.47 19.66 7.66
C GLN A 11 8.11 21.12 7.34
N TYR A 12 7.40 21.36 6.25
CA TYR A 12 7.07 22.72 5.80
C TYR A 12 5.59 22.81 5.44
N ASP A 13 4.88 23.73 6.10
CA ASP A 13 3.45 24.00 5.88
C ASP A 13 2.57 22.74 5.90
N GLU A 14 2.90 21.80 6.79
CA GLU A 14 2.19 20.54 6.96
C GLU A 14 2.09 20.16 8.44
N SER A 15 1.04 19.40 8.79
CA SER A 15 0.87 18.87 10.14
C SER A 15 1.87 17.73 10.42
N ASP A 16 2.11 17.46 11.70
CA ASP A 16 2.99 16.36 12.12
C ASP A 16 2.53 15.01 11.56
N LEU A 17 1.21 14.80 11.49
CA LEU A 17 0.63 13.60 10.92
C LEU A 17 0.93 13.48 9.42
N HIS A 18 0.73 14.57 8.67
CA HIS A 18 1.00 14.57 7.23
C HIS A 18 2.49 14.35 6.96
N PHE A 19 3.37 14.96 7.76
CA PHE A 19 4.81 14.75 7.68
C PHE A 19 5.19 13.27 7.84
N ILE A 20 4.69 12.61 8.90
CA ILE A 20 4.96 11.18 9.15
C ILE A 20 4.38 10.31 8.04
N GLN A 21 3.15 10.58 7.60
CA GLN A 21 2.49 9.83 6.53
C GLN A 21 3.28 9.92 5.22
N ARG A 22 3.68 11.13 4.84
CA ARG A 22 4.49 11.38 3.63
C ARG A 22 5.82 10.62 3.69
N LEU A 23 6.51 10.64 4.82
CA LEU A 23 7.76 9.87 4.98
C LEU A 23 7.53 8.36 4.93
N CYS A 24 6.46 7.86 5.56
CA CYS A 24 6.10 6.45 5.50
C CYS A 24 5.81 6.03 4.06
N GLU A 25 5.02 6.82 3.36
CA GLU A 25 4.71 6.64 1.94
C GLU A 25 5.95 6.61 1.06
N GLU A 26 6.90 7.52 1.26
CA GLU A 26 8.16 7.56 0.50
C GLU A 26 9.01 6.29 0.69
N GLU A 27 9.04 5.72 1.90
CA GLU A 27 9.80 4.49 2.21
C GLU A 27 9.00 3.19 1.99
N GLY A 28 7.71 3.29 1.66
CA GLY A 28 6.80 2.14 1.58
C GLY A 28 6.51 1.50 2.93
N ILE A 29 6.54 2.29 4.00
CA ILE A 29 6.12 1.92 5.34
C ILE A 29 4.62 2.14 5.46
N HIS A 30 3.92 1.16 6.00
CA HIS A 30 2.53 1.29 6.41
C HIS A 30 2.46 1.24 7.93
N TYR A 31 1.31 1.63 8.49
CA TYR A 31 1.05 1.45 9.91
C TYR A 31 -0.39 1.01 10.17
N HIS A 32 -0.59 0.35 11.30
CA HIS A 32 -1.90 -0.04 11.80
C HIS A 32 -1.95 0.08 13.32
N PHE A 33 -3.17 0.06 13.87
CA PHE A 33 -3.37 0.10 15.32
C PHE A 33 -3.67 -1.29 15.86
N GLN A 34 -2.95 -1.67 16.91
CA GLN A 34 -3.30 -2.80 17.75
C GLN A 34 -4.04 -2.29 18.98
N HIS A 35 -5.28 -2.73 19.12
CA HIS A 35 -6.15 -2.30 20.22
C HIS A 35 -6.10 -3.29 21.38
N SER A 36 -5.91 -2.76 22.60
CA SER A 36 -6.11 -3.50 23.83
C SER A 36 -6.91 -2.65 24.81
N ARG A 37 -7.39 -3.26 25.90
CA ARG A 37 -8.14 -2.55 26.95
C ARG A 37 -7.30 -1.53 27.72
N THR A 38 -5.98 -1.71 27.77
CA THR A 38 -5.08 -0.88 28.58
C THR A 38 -4.34 0.16 27.76
N ALA A 39 -4.09 -0.10 26.48
CA ALA A 39 -3.43 0.82 25.56
C ALA A 39 -3.71 0.48 24.10
N HIS A 40 -3.55 1.47 23.22
CA HIS A 40 -3.49 1.28 21.78
C HIS A 40 -2.05 1.46 21.31
N LYS A 41 -1.59 0.59 20.43
CA LYS A 41 -0.23 0.63 19.88
C LYS A 41 -0.29 0.96 18.40
N LEU A 42 0.51 1.93 17.97
CA LEU A 42 0.79 2.18 16.57
C LEU A 42 1.95 1.28 16.14
N VAL A 43 1.72 0.45 15.13
CA VAL A 43 2.73 -0.51 14.64
C VAL A 43 3.08 -0.15 13.20
N PHE A 44 4.35 0.17 12.97
CA PHE A 44 4.91 0.36 11.63
C PHE A 44 5.39 -0.97 11.05
N GLY A 45 5.17 -1.16 9.75
CA GLY A 45 5.64 -2.33 9.01
C GLY A 45 5.97 -1.97 7.57
N ASP A 46 6.83 -2.77 6.94
CA ASP A 46 7.27 -2.61 5.55
C ASP A 46 7.12 -3.90 4.72
N ASP A 47 6.63 -4.96 5.36
CA ASP A 47 6.22 -6.22 4.74
C ASP A 47 4.88 -6.70 5.32
N GLN A 48 4.28 -7.68 4.65
CA GLN A 48 2.96 -8.21 5.03
C GLN A 48 3.04 -9.33 6.08
N THR A 49 4.23 -9.78 6.48
CA THR A 49 4.41 -10.96 7.34
C THR A 49 3.94 -10.72 8.77
N VAL A 50 3.85 -9.46 9.18
CA VAL A 50 3.45 -9.04 10.53
C VAL A 50 1.94 -9.03 10.77
N PHE A 51 1.12 -9.19 9.72
CA PHE A 51 -0.34 -9.13 9.88
C PHE A 51 -0.91 -10.43 10.46
N PRO A 52 -1.64 -10.37 11.59
CA PRO A 52 -2.31 -11.54 12.14
C PRO A 52 -3.41 -12.06 11.21
N LYS A 53 -3.68 -13.36 11.28
CA LYS A 53 -4.78 -14.00 10.55
C LYS A 53 -6.01 -14.10 11.45
N LEU A 54 -7.14 -13.61 10.97
CA LEU A 54 -8.45 -13.82 11.58
C LEU A 54 -8.98 -15.21 11.24
N THR A 55 -9.93 -15.68 12.06
CA THR A 55 -10.70 -16.89 11.77
C THR A 55 -11.43 -16.73 10.43
N PRO A 56 -11.46 -17.75 9.56
CA PRO A 56 -12.19 -17.69 8.30
C PRO A 56 -13.66 -17.33 8.50
N VAL A 57 -14.22 -16.55 7.57
CA VAL A 57 -15.62 -16.12 7.61
C VAL A 57 -16.31 -16.52 6.31
N ALA A 58 -17.49 -17.12 6.45
CA ALA A 58 -18.31 -17.52 5.32
C ALA A 58 -18.92 -16.31 4.60
N TYR A 59 -18.93 -16.39 3.28
CA TYR A 59 -19.77 -15.56 2.43
C TYR A 59 -21.18 -16.15 2.39
N GLN A 60 -22.17 -15.34 2.71
CA GLN A 60 -23.57 -15.69 2.53
C GLN A 60 -24.32 -14.45 2.05
N GLN A 61 -24.74 -14.47 0.78
CA GLN A 61 -25.47 -13.36 0.19
C GLN A 61 -26.73 -13.04 1.00
N ASP A 62 -26.95 -11.76 1.29
CA ASP A 62 -28.11 -11.31 2.06
C ASP A 62 -29.41 -11.73 1.37
N SER A 63 -30.12 -12.69 1.98
CA SER A 63 -31.40 -13.20 1.51
C SER A 63 -32.58 -12.64 2.32
N GLY A 64 -32.36 -11.63 3.16
CA GLY A 64 -33.36 -11.11 4.10
C GLY A 64 -33.58 -11.98 5.35
N LEU A 65 -32.84 -13.09 5.49
CA LEU A 65 -32.79 -13.93 6.67
C LEU A 65 -31.49 -13.65 7.44
N VAL A 66 -31.56 -13.60 8.76
CA VAL A 66 -30.37 -13.46 9.61
C VAL A 66 -29.66 -14.81 9.67
N ALA A 67 -28.38 -14.84 9.32
CA ALA A 67 -27.55 -16.03 9.45
C ALA A 67 -27.36 -16.39 10.94
N ASN A 68 -27.18 -17.68 11.23
CA ASN A 68 -26.96 -18.13 12.61
C ASN A 68 -25.60 -17.66 13.15
N ASP A 69 -24.59 -17.56 12.27
CA ASP A 69 -23.24 -17.09 12.57
C ASP A 69 -22.96 -15.78 11.80
N PRO A 70 -22.03 -14.92 12.28
CA PRO A 70 -21.63 -13.73 11.54
C PRO A 70 -20.97 -14.06 10.20
N VAL A 71 -21.38 -13.35 9.14
CA VAL A 71 -21.03 -13.66 7.74
C VAL A 71 -20.66 -12.40 6.95
N ILE A 72 -19.99 -12.60 5.82
CA ILE A 72 -19.84 -11.56 4.79
C ILE A 72 -21.05 -11.63 3.87
N LYS A 73 -21.85 -10.55 3.88
CA LYS A 73 -23.14 -10.44 3.18
C LYS A 73 -23.02 -9.96 1.75
N ARG A 74 -21.98 -9.16 1.49
CA ARG A 74 -21.68 -8.57 0.19
C ARG A 74 -20.17 -8.63 -0.02
N PHE A 75 -19.76 -8.99 -1.22
CA PHE A 75 -18.37 -9.03 -1.65
C PHE A 75 -18.32 -8.66 -3.13
N ASP A 76 -17.68 -7.55 -3.44
CA ASP A 76 -17.51 -7.02 -4.79
C ASP A 76 -16.03 -6.95 -5.11
N LEU A 77 -15.67 -7.33 -6.33
CA LEU A 77 -14.32 -7.17 -6.85
C LEU A 77 -14.33 -6.06 -7.90
N ARG A 78 -13.61 -4.98 -7.63
CA ARG A 78 -13.40 -3.89 -8.56
C ARG A 78 -12.02 -4.04 -9.21
N LEU A 79 -12.00 -3.93 -10.54
CA LEU A 79 -10.77 -3.82 -11.32
C LEU A 79 -10.75 -2.45 -11.98
N GLU A 80 -9.62 -1.75 -11.91
CA GLU A 80 -9.45 -0.47 -12.58
C GLU A 80 -8.12 -0.39 -13.31
N THR A 81 -8.11 0.27 -14.46
CA THR A 81 -6.86 0.55 -15.19
C THR A 81 -5.95 1.43 -14.34
N ARG A 82 -4.68 1.04 -14.26
CA ARG A 82 -3.64 1.75 -13.52
C ARG A 82 -2.36 1.85 -14.33
N THR A 83 -1.51 2.79 -13.93
CA THR A 83 -0.13 2.94 -14.40
C THR A 83 0.57 1.57 -14.47
N SER A 84 1.24 1.32 -15.59
CA SER A 84 2.01 0.09 -15.84
C SER A 84 3.52 0.33 -15.71
N ARG A 85 3.97 1.59 -15.82
CA ARG A 85 5.37 1.97 -15.74
C ARG A 85 5.54 3.27 -14.97
N THR A 86 6.57 3.32 -14.14
CA THR A 86 6.96 4.55 -13.44
C THR A 86 8.43 4.84 -13.73
N THR A 87 8.72 6.11 -14.00
CA THR A 87 10.08 6.58 -14.28
C THR A 87 10.37 7.76 -13.35
N ARG A 88 11.54 7.72 -12.69
CA ARG A 88 12.01 8.77 -11.79
C ARG A 88 13.36 9.25 -12.27
N ARG A 89 13.51 10.56 -12.43
CA ARG A 89 14.74 11.18 -12.89
C ARG A 89 15.21 12.27 -11.93
N ASP A 90 16.52 12.42 -11.82
CA ASP A 90 17.13 13.52 -11.08
C ASP A 90 18.44 14.01 -11.74
N TYR A 91 19.06 15.03 -11.14
CA TYR A 91 20.34 15.58 -11.53
C TYR A 91 21.23 15.80 -10.30
N ASP A 92 22.44 15.26 -10.34
CA ASP A 92 23.47 15.48 -9.32
C ASP A 92 24.55 16.41 -9.89
N PHE A 93 24.70 17.59 -9.29
CA PHE A 93 25.67 18.60 -9.72
C PHE A 93 27.12 18.19 -9.41
N GLU A 94 27.35 17.30 -8.45
CA GLU A 94 28.68 16.74 -8.17
C GLU A 94 29.05 15.68 -9.21
N LYS A 95 28.04 15.04 -9.82
CA LYS A 95 28.19 14.01 -10.86
C LYS A 95 27.36 14.34 -12.11
N PRO A 96 27.62 15.47 -12.80
CA PRO A 96 26.75 15.97 -13.88
C PRO A 96 26.69 15.06 -15.12
N ARG A 97 27.67 14.16 -15.29
CA ARG A 97 27.70 13.17 -16.38
C ARG A 97 26.95 11.88 -16.06
N LEU A 98 26.53 11.69 -14.82
CA LEU A 98 25.79 10.50 -14.41
C LEU A 98 24.31 10.68 -14.76
N THR A 99 23.79 9.85 -15.68
CA THR A 99 22.35 9.75 -15.88
C THR A 99 21.71 9.11 -14.66
N LEU A 100 21.00 9.93 -13.88
CA LEU A 100 20.16 9.54 -12.76
C LEU A 100 18.73 9.38 -13.23
N GLU A 101 18.46 8.24 -13.85
CA GLU A 101 17.12 7.83 -14.27
C GLU A 101 16.93 6.38 -13.86
N SER A 102 15.74 6.06 -13.34
CA SER A 102 15.38 4.72 -12.93
C SER A 102 13.92 4.48 -13.21
N GLU A 103 13.62 3.32 -13.79
CA GLU A 103 12.26 2.92 -14.11
C GLU A 103 11.88 1.61 -13.41
N ASN A 104 10.58 1.43 -13.21
CA ASN A 104 9.96 0.17 -12.85
C ASN A 104 8.76 -0.07 -13.76
N ARG A 105 8.70 -1.23 -14.40
CA ARG A 105 7.68 -1.61 -15.38
C ARG A 105 7.08 -2.95 -14.99
N GLY A 106 5.75 -3.00 -14.91
CA GLY A 106 4.99 -4.24 -14.80
C GLY A 106 4.52 -4.76 -16.16
N ASP A 107 3.90 -5.94 -16.16
CA ASP A 107 3.46 -6.62 -17.39
C ASP A 107 2.09 -6.14 -17.92
N ALA A 108 1.46 -5.18 -17.26
CA ALA A 108 0.14 -4.68 -17.63
C ALA A 108 0.16 -3.88 -18.95
N LEU A 109 -0.90 -4.03 -19.75
CA LEU A 109 -1.11 -3.30 -21.00
C LEU A 109 -2.39 -2.44 -20.92
N PRO A 110 -2.45 -1.29 -21.63
CA PRO A 110 -1.39 -0.68 -22.43
C PRO A 110 -0.26 -0.07 -21.58
N ASP A 111 0.84 0.34 -22.21
CA ASP A 111 1.94 1.02 -21.51
C ASP A 111 1.51 2.45 -21.09
N LEU A 112 1.18 2.60 -19.82
CA LEU A 112 0.82 3.85 -19.18
C LEU A 112 1.95 4.26 -18.24
N GLU A 113 2.73 5.25 -18.66
CA GLU A 113 3.90 5.76 -17.94
C GLU A 113 3.55 6.94 -17.04
N ASP A 114 4.00 6.86 -15.80
CA ASP A 114 4.09 7.97 -14.85
C ASP A 114 5.55 8.40 -14.70
N TYR A 115 5.92 9.51 -15.33
CA TYR A 115 7.26 10.08 -15.31
C TYR A 115 7.30 11.28 -14.36
N ASP A 116 8.33 11.36 -13.51
CA ASP A 116 8.49 12.49 -12.58
C ASP A 116 9.95 12.98 -12.46
N TYR A 117 10.09 14.30 -12.31
CA TYR A 117 11.34 15.05 -12.08
C TYR A 117 11.03 16.34 -11.30
N PRO A 118 11.78 16.66 -10.23
CA PRO A 118 12.95 15.95 -9.70
C PRO A 118 12.57 14.79 -8.78
N GLY A 119 13.26 13.65 -8.92
CA GLY A 119 13.02 12.41 -8.17
C GLY A 119 13.56 12.38 -6.74
N ARG A 120 14.36 13.38 -6.34
CA ARG A 120 14.99 13.55 -5.02
C ARG A 120 15.90 12.38 -4.62
N PHE A 121 16.79 11.97 -5.52
CA PHE A 121 17.79 10.94 -5.26
C PHE A 121 19.13 11.25 -5.93
N VAL A 122 20.22 10.79 -5.32
CA VAL A 122 21.61 11.02 -5.80
C VAL A 122 22.29 9.75 -6.32
N ASP A 123 21.65 8.60 -6.15
CA ASP A 123 22.15 7.31 -6.60
C ASP A 123 21.05 6.46 -7.25
N ARG A 124 21.48 5.52 -8.12
CA ARG A 124 20.57 4.70 -8.92
C ARG A 124 19.79 3.68 -8.10
N GLU A 125 20.31 3.19 -6.98
CA GLU A 125 19.61 2.20 -6.16
C GLU A 125 18.42 2.85 -5.45
N ARG A 126 18.60 4.07 -4.95
CA ARG A 126 17.49 4.87 -4.43
C ARG A 126 16.47 5.21 -5.50
N GLY A 127 16.91 5.60 -6.70
CA GLY A 127 16.01 5.85 -7.84
C GLY A 127 15.15 4.63 -8.20
N LYS A 128 15.75 3.43 -8.27
CA LYS A 128 15.03 2.17 -8.49
C LYS A 128 14.02 1.88 -7.38
N HIS A 129 14.40 2.11 -6.12
CA HIS A 129 13.50 1.91 -4.99
C HIS A 129 12.27 2.81 -5.10
N LEU A 130 12.47 4.11 -5.37
CA LEU A 130 11.39 5.09 -5.50
C LEU A 130 10.46 4.77 -6.69
N ALA A 131 11.01 4.40 -7.85
CA ALA A 131 10.22 3.96 -8.99
C ALA A 131 9.38 2.71 -8.64
N LYS A 132 10.00 1.71 -7.99
CA LYS A 132 9.27 0.52 -7.54
C LYS A 132 8.11 0.87 -6.60
N ARG A 133 8.36 1.68 -5.56
CA ARG A 133 7.32 2.10 -4.60
C ARG A 133 6.20 2.90 -5.25
N ALA A 134 6.52 3.77 -6.21
CA ALA A 134 5.53 4.51 -6.97
C ALA A 134 4.62 3.57 -7.78
N LEU A 135 5.19 2.56 -8.45
CA LEU A 135 4.38 1.60 -9.22
C LEU A 135 3.51 0.74 -8.29
N GLU A 136 4.04 0.28 -7.16
CA GLU A 136 3.28 -0.44 -6.14
C GLU A 136 2.10 0.41 -5.61
N ARG A 137 2.31 1.71 -5.36
CA ARG A 137 1.24 2.64 -4.95
C ARG A 137 0.17 2.77 -6.01
N HIS A 138 0.55 3.08 -7.26
CA HIS A 138 -0.40 3.21 -8.37
C HIS A 138 -1.23 1.95 -8.58
N ARG A 139 -0.68 0.78 -8.26
CA ARG A 139 -1.36 -0.51 -8.48
C ARG A 139 -2.02 -1.08 -7.23
N SER A 140 -1.97 -0.38 -6.09
CA SER A 140 -2.50 -0.87 -4.81
C SER A 140 -4.00 -1.16 -4.86
N ASP A 141 -4.76 -0.43 -5.66
CA ASP A 141 -6.20 -0.59 -5.86
C ASP A 141 -6.58 -1.01 -7.29
N TYR A 142 -5.61 -1.51 -8.07
CA TYR A 142 -5.86 -2.12 -9.38
C TYR A 142 -6.89 -3.25 -9.26
N GLN A 143 -6.77 -4.06 -8.21
CA GLN A 143 -7.72 -5.12 -7.86
C GLN A 143 -8.12 -4.93 -6.39
N LEU A 144 -9.28 -4.31 -6.18
CA LEU A 144 -9.80 -3.99 -4.86
C LEU A 144 -11.04 -4.84 -4.57
N ALA A 145 -11.02 -5.53 -3.43
CA ALA A 145 -12.20 -6.22 -2.91
C ALA A 145 -12.89 -5.34 -1.86
N GLU A 146 -14.19 -5.13 -2.01
CA GLU A 146 -15.04 -4.41 -1.07
C GLU A 146 -16.11 -5.34 -0.53
N GLY A 147 -16.51 -5.18 0.73
CA GLY A 147 -17.52 -6.06 1.31
C GLY A 147 -18.26 -5.45 2.49
N LYS A 148 -19.40 -6.07 2.81
CA LYS A 148 -20.24 -5.72 3.96
C LYS A 148 -20.47 -6.97 4.80
N SER A 149 -20.31 -6.84 6.12
CA SER A 149 -20.40 -7.97 7.05
C SER A 149 -20.96 -7.51 8.40
N ASP A 150 -21.51 -8.46 9.16
CA ASP A 150 -21.83 -8.33 10.57
C ASP A 150 -20.82 -9.02 11.49
N GLN A 151 -19.68 -9.49 10.97
CA GLN A 151 -18.58 -10.02 11.76
C GLN A 151 -17.92 -8.93 12.62
N PRO A 152 -18.07 -8.95 13.96
CA PRO A 152 -17.52 -7.91 14.84
C PRO A 152 -15.99 -7.92 14.93
N LEU A 153 -15.33 -9.02 14.54
CA LEU A 153 -13.87 -9.15 14.62
C LEU A 153 -13.12 -8.55 13.42
N LEU A 154 -13.82 -7.98 12.43
CA LEU A 154 -13.16 -7.33 11.30
C LEU A 154 -12.46 -6.04 11.73
N VAL A 155 -11.14 -6.01 11.52
CA VAL A 155 -10.27 -4.89 11.87
C VAL A 155 -9.19 -4.71 10.81
N SER A 156 -8.68 -3.49 10.66
CA SER A 156 -7.57 -3.20 9.75
C SER A 156 -6.28 -3.93 10.13
N GLY A 157 -5.40 -4.18 9.16
CA GLY A 157 -4.08 -4.77 9.41
C GLY A 157 -4.12 -6.27 9.75
N HIS A 158 -5.12 -6.98 9.23
CA HIS A 158 -5.29 -8.42 9.43
C HIS A 158 -5.62 -9.11 8.11
N PHE A 159 -5.22 -10.38 8.01
CA PHE A 159 -5.67 -11.26 6.93
C PHE A 159 -6.96 -11.96 7.31
N LEU A 160 -7.88 -12.04 6.35
CA LEU A 160 -9.13 -12.78 6.49
C LEU A 160 -9.28 -13.77 5.33
N ALA A 161 -9.52 -15.04 5.65
CA ALA A 161 -9.91 -16.02 4.65
C ALA A 161 -11.43 -15.96 4.44
N LEU A 162 -11.86 -15.69 3.21
CA LEU A 162 -13.26 -15.78 2.78
C LEU A 162 -13.56 -17.22 2.36
N THR A 163 -14.60 -17.82 2.93
CA THR A 163 -15.04 -19.18 2.56
C THR A 163 -16.43 -19.17 1.93
N GLN A 164 -16.80 -20.24 1.22
CA GLN A 164 -18.16 -20.42 0.65
C GLN A 164 -18.59 -19.36 -0.39
N HIS A 165 -17.66 -18.56 -0.92
CA HIS A 165 -17.95 -17.69 -2.04
C HIS A 165 -18.07 -18.54 -3.33
N PRO A 166 -19.09 -18.33 -4.19
CA PRO A 166 -19.35 -19.19 -5.36
C PRO A 166 -18.26 -19.15 -6.44
N LYS A 167 -17.34 -18.19 -6.36
CA LYS A 167 -16.17 -18.04 -7.24
C LYS A 167 -14.84 -18.25 -6.50
N ALA A 168 -14.87 -18.88 -5.32
CA ALA A 168 -13.68 -19.21 -4.55
C ALA A 168 -12.87 -20.35 -5.19
#